data_AF-T1L1C4-F1
#
_entry.id   AF-T1L1C4-F1
#
_cell.length_a   1.000
_cell.length_b   1.000
_cell.length_c   1.000
_cell.angle_alpha   90.00
_cell.angle_beta   90.00
_cell.angle_gamma   90.00
#
_symmetry.space_group_name_H-M   'P 1'
#
loop_
_entity.id
_entity.type
_entity.pdbx_description
1 polymer ?
#
loop_
_entity_poly.entity_id
_entity_poly.type
_entity_poly.pdbx_seq_one_letter_code
_entity_poly.pdbx_strand_id
1 'polypeptide(L)'
;MNGNDSKKARKQVRVWCDGCYDMVHYGHANQLRQAKEMGDYLIVGIHNDEEIAKHKGPPVFNEKERYKMVRANKWVDEVVEGAPYVTTLETLDKYNCDFCVHGNDITLDAEGLDTYRLVKTAGRYKECERTAGVSTTDLVGRMLLVTKDHHHSSDKTPDREQASSISRDSTSHSPWTGISQFLPTTRKIIQFSEGKSPKPGDRIIYVSGAFDLFHIGHVDFLEKVAALDVIIKAIIP
;
A
#
# COMPACT_ATOMS: atom_id res chain seq x y z
N MET A 1 -19.74 -49.89 -14.86
CA MET A 1 -18.93 -49.45 -13.71
C MET A 1 -18.79 -47.94 -13.83
N ASN A 2 -19.48 -47.19 -12.97
CA ASN A 2 -19.62 -45.75 -13.06
C ASN A 2 -18.31 -45.03 -12.68
N GLY A 3 -17.69 -44.36 -13.64
CA GLY A 3 -16.66 -43.37 -13.39
C GLY A 3 -17.32 -42.07 -12.94
N ASN A 4 -17.10 -41.70 -11.68
CA ASN A 4 -17.44 -40.37 -11.18
C ASN A 4 -16.31 -39.85 -10.30
N ASP A 5 -15.14 -39.64 -10.92
CA ASP A 5 -14.06 -38.84 -10.34
C ASP A 5 -14.47 -37.37 -10.38
N SER A 6 -15.21 -36.97 -9.35
CA SER A 6 -15.47 -35.57 -9.03
C SER A 6 -14.13 -34.89 -8.75
N LYS A 7 -13.65 -34.07 -9.71
CA LYS A 7 -12.52 -33.16 -9.52
C LYS A 7 -12.81 -32.26 -8.32
N LYS A 8 -12.27 -32.60 -7.13
CA LYS A 8 -12.33 -31.75 -5.95
C LYS A 8 -11.71 -30.40 -6.31
N ALA A 9 -12.52 -29.33 -6.29
CA ALA A 9 -12.03 -27.98 -6.51
C ALA A 9 -10.94 -27.68 -5.46
N ARG A 10 -9.82 -27.10 -5.91
CA ARG A 10 -8.72 -26.67 -5.02
C ARG A 10 -9.29 -25.70 -3.99
N LYS A 11 -9.02 -25.94 -2.69
CA LYS A 11 -9.37 -25.00 -1.60
C LYS A 11 -8.68 -23.66 -1.89
N GLN A 12 -9.45 -22.57 -1.86
CA GLN A 12 -8.92 -21.22 -1.96
C GLN A 12 -8.03 -20.92 -0.76
N VAL A 13 -6.80 -20.42 -1.00
CA VAL A 13 -5.88 -20.01 0.06
C VAL A 13 -6.18 -18.56 0.45
N ARG A 14 -6.54 -18.34 1.71
CA ARG A 14 -6.89 -17.02 2.26
C ARG A 14 -5.75 -16.48 3.12
N VAL A 15 -5.33 -15.26 2.84
CA VAL A 15 -4.17 -14.60 3.44
C VAL A 15 -4.64 -13.43 4.28
N TRP A 16 -4.04 -13.28 5.46
CA TRP A 16 -4.28 -12.16 6.35
C TRP A 16 -3.07 -11.22 6.39
N CYS A 17 -3.31 -9.93 6.25
CA CYS A 17 -2.38 -8.89 6.69
C CYS A 17 -3.10 -8.00 7.70
N ASP A 18 -2.36 -7.40 8.62
CA ASP A 18 -2.91 -6.32 9.43
C ASP A 18 -1.89 -5.22 9.64
N GLY A 19 -2.40 -4.05 10.01
CA GLY A 19 -1.55 -2.92 10.31
C GLY A 19 -2.30 -1.62 10.49
N CYS A 20 -1.51 -0.60 10.81
CA CYS A 20 -1.98 0.78 10.92
C CYS A 20 -2.38 1.34 9.55
N TYR A 21 -1.57 1.08 8.51
CA TYR A 21 -1.70 1.67 7.17
C TYR A 21 -1.90 3.19 7.20
N ASP A 22 -1.18 3.86 8.10
CA ASP A 22 -1.14 5.32 8.18
C ASP A 22 -0.07 5.85 7.22
N MET A 23 -0.41 6.89 6.47
CA MET A 23 0.40 7.40 5.35
C MET A 23 0.79 6.30 4.35
N VAL A 24 -0.21 5.62 3.76
CA VAL A 24 0.01 4.56 2.77
C VAL A 24 0.95 5.03 1.66
N HIS A 25 1.89 4.17 1.29
CA HIS A 25 2.91 4.43 0.28
C HIS A 25 3.23 3.12 -0.47
N TYR A 26 4.04 3.19 -1.52
CA TYR A 26 4.31 2.02 -2.38
C TYR A 26 4.95 0.83 -1.63
N GLY A 27 5.64 1.08 -0.51
CA GLY A 27 6.11 0.03 0.40
C GLY A 27 4.98 -0.85 0.97
N HIS A 28 3.90 -0.25 1.49
CA HIS A 28 2.71 -0.97 1.93
C HIS A 28 2.04 -1.70 0.76
N ALA A 29 1.96 -1.04 -0.41
CA ALA A 29 1.38 -1.65 -1.59
C ALA A 29 2.17 -2.89 -2.07
N ASN A 30 3.51 -2.85 -2.01
CA ASN A 30 4.35 -4.00 -2.36
C ASN A 30 4.28 -5.13 -1.32
N GLN A 31 4.13 -4.81 -0.03
CA GLN A 31 3.85 -5.83 1.00
C GLN A 31 2.56 -6.57 0.67
N LEU A 32 1.48 -5.84 0.39
CA LEU A 32 0.18 -6.41 0.04
C LEU A 32 0.23 -7.22 -1.27
N ARG A 33 1.00 -6.75 -2.28
CA ARG A 33 1.29 -7.54 -3.49
C ARG A 33 1.96 -8.88 -3.15
N GLN A 34 3.02 -8.85 -2.34
CA GLN A 34 3.74 -10.08 -1.93
C GLN A 34 2.83 -11.02 -1.15
N ALA A 35 2.00 -10.50 -0.24
CA ALA A 35 1.03 -11.29 0.50
C ALA A 35 -0.02 -11.93 -0.42
N LYS A 36 -0.57 -11.17 -1.38
CA LYS A 36 -1.50 -11.68 -2.39
C LYS A 36 -0.88 -12.77 -3.26
N GLU A 37 0.42 -12.68 -3.60
CA GLU A 37 1.13 -13.72 -4.36
C GLU A 37 1.25 -15.06 -3.60
N MET A 38 1.16 -15.04 -2.27
CA MET A 38 1.25 -16.25 -1.44
C MET A 38 -0.08 -17.02 -1.34
N GLY A 39 -1.19 -16.46 -1.83
CA GLY A 39 -2.51 -17.08 -1.78
C GLY A 39 -3.43 -16.65 -2.90
N ASP A 40 -4.72 -16.90 -2.74
CA ASP A 40 -5.75 -16.63 -3.74
C ASP A 40 -6.64 -15.43 -3.35
N TYR A 41 -6.76 -15.15 -2.04
CA TYR A 41 -7.60 -14.10 -1.48
C TYR A 41 -6.87 -13.40 -0.33
N LEU A 42 -6.81 -12.07 -0.33
CA LEU A 42 -6.13 -11.24 0.64
C LEU A 42 -7.13 -10.40 1.42
N ILE A 43 -7.16 -10.63 2.73
CA ILE A 43 -7.91 -9.85 3.71
C ILE A 43 -6.93 -8.98 4.47
N VAL A 44 -7.26 -7.70 4.63
CA VAL A 44 -6.44 -6.74 5.38
C VAL A 44 -7.20 -6.18 6.57
N GLY A 45 -6.74 -6.50 7.77
CA GLY A 45 -7.20 -5.91 9.01
C GLY A 45 -6.57 -4.55 9.26
N ILE A 46 -7.38 -3.56 9.60
CA ILE A 46 -6.91 -2.20 9.88
C ILE A 46 -7.34 -1.84 11.29
N HIS A 47 -6.37 -1.45 12.12
CA HIS A 47 -6.64 -1.07 13.50
C HIS A 47 -7.43 0.25 13.55
N ASN A 48 -8.30 0.40 14.54
CA ASN A 48 -8.99 1.67 14.81
C ASN A 48 -8.04 2.69 15.45
N ASP A 49 -8.46 3.95 15.49
CA ASP A 49 -7.62 5.06 15.99
C ASP A 49 -7.28 4.89 17.49
N GLU A 50 -8.24 4.42 18.28
CA GLU A 50 -8.07 4.17 19.72
C GLU A 50 -6.99 3.11 20.00
N GLU A 51 -6.98 2.01 19.25
CA GLU A 51 -6.05 0.91 19.43
C GLU A 51 -4.63 1.30 19.02
N ILE A 52 -4.49 2.09 17.95
CA ILE A 52 -3.19 2.63 17.53
C ILE A 52 -2.63 3.58 18.60
N ALA A 53 -3.46 4.47 19.13
CA ALA A 53 -3.07 5.45 20.13
C ALA A 53 -2.51 4.83 21.41
N LYS A 54 -3.01 3.65 21.82
CA LYS A 54 -2.50 2.90 22.98
C LYS A 54 -1.06 2.42 22.82
N HIS A 55 -0.59 2.17 21.59
CA HIS A 55 0.67 1.46 21.34
C HIS A 55 1.81 2.36 20.84
N LYS A 56 1.54 3.37 20.01
CA LYS A 56 2.61 4.17 19.38
C LYS A 56 2.32 5.67 19.21
N GLY A 57 1.17 6.13 19.69
CA GLY A 57 0.66 7.49 19.44
C GLY A 57 -0.44 7.52 18.37
N PRO A 58 -1.25 8.59 18.33
CA PRO A 58 -2.39 8.67 17.40
C PRO A 58 -1.91 8.71 15.94
N PRO A 59 -2.65 8.08 15.00
CA PRO A 59 -2.33 8.14 13.59
C PRO A 59 -2.55 9.54 13.00
N VAL A 60 -1.88 9.85 11.89
CA VAL A 60 -2.06 11.10 11.14
C VAL A 60 -3.41 11.12 10.43
N PHE A 61 -3.77 10.02 9.76
CA PHE A 61 -5.07 9.83 9.14
C PHE A 61 -6.04 9.10 10.06
N ASN A 62 -7.31 9.51 10.02
CA ASN A 62 -8.36 8.81 10.75
C ASN A 62 -8.62 7.42 10.16
N GLU A 63 -9.27 6.57 10.95
CA GLU A 63 -9.53 5.19 10.56
C GLU A 63 -10.29 5.04 9.24
N LYS A 64 -11.24 5.93 8.93
CA LYS A 64 -12.05 5.85 7.70
C LYS A 64 -11.21 6.17 6.46
N GLU A 65 -10.32 7.14 6.56
CA GLU A 65 -9.35 7.45 5.50
C GLU A 65 -8.43 6.26 5.24
N ARG A 66 -7.93 5.62 6.31
CA ARG A 66 -7.07 4.44 6.22
C ARG A 66 -7.82 3.25 5.62
N TYR A 67 -9.05 2.99 6.06
CA TYR A 67 -9.92 1.94 5.51
C TYR A 67 -10.12 2.10 4.01
N LYS A 68 -10.49 3.31 3.58
CA LYS A 68 -10.74 3.58 2.16
C LYS A 68 -9.46 3.52 1.33
N MET A 69 -8.33 4.02 1.85
CA MET A 69 -7.05 3.96 1.15
C MET A 69 -6.58 2.53 0.89
N VAL A 70 -6.75 1.63 1.86
CA VAL A 70 -6.40 0.21 1.70
C VAL A 70 -7.36 -0.51 0.75
N ARG A 71 -8.67 -0.20 0.79
CA ARG A 71 -9.65 -0.74 -0.16
C ARG A 71 -9.34 -0.41 -1.62
N ALA A 72 -8.74 0.76 -1.87
CA ALA A 72 -8.34 1.18 -3.20
C ALA A 72 -7.12 0.42 -3.76
N ASN A 73 -6.44 -0.39 -2.93
CA ASN A 73 -5.31 -1.18 -3.37
C ASN A 73 -5.80 -2.42 -4.13
N LYS A 74 -5.42 -2.52 -5.42
CA LYS A 74 -5.85 -3.57 -6.34
C LYS A 74 -5.57 -5.03 -5.91
N TRP A 75 -4.65 -5.26 -4.96
CA TRP A 75 -4.34 -6.60 -4.47
C TRP A 75 -5.21 -7.02 -3.28
N VAL A 76 -5.89 -6.07 -2.64
CA VAL A 76 -6.74 -6.31 -1.47
C VAL A 76 -8.14 -6.69 -1.94
N ASP A 77 -8.65 -7.82 -1.47
CA ASP A 77 -10.02 -8.25 -1.80
C ASP A 77 -11.04 -7.83 -0.73
N GLU A 78 -10.61 -7.81 0.55
CA GLU A 78 -11.48 -7.51 1.68
C GLU A 78 -10.71 -6.70 2.74
N VAL A 79 -11.38 -5.71 3.33
CA VAL A 79 -10.86 -4.91 4.44
C VAL A 79 -11.70 -5.15 5.68
N VAL A 80 -11.04 -5.52 6.77
CA VAL A 80 -11.62 -5.68 8.11
C VAL A 80 -11.30 -4.45 8.94
N GLU A 81 -12.34 -3.70 9.31
CA GLU A 81 -12.24 -2.52 10.17
C GLU A 81 -12.10 -2.92 11.64
N GLY A 82 -11.38 -2.12 12.44
CA GLY A 82 -11.20 -2.36 13.87
C GLY A 82 -10.48 -3.68 14.21
N ALA A 83 -9.50 -4.08 13.40
CA ALA A 83 -8.73 -5.28 13.65
C ALA A 83 -7.85 -5.14 14.92
N PRO A 84 -7.64 -6.21 15.70
CA PRO A 84 -6.78 -6.17 16.88
C PRO A 84 -5.33 -5.79 16.51
N TYR A 85 -4.60 -5.20 17.45
CA TYR A 85 -3.22 -4.73 17.19
C TYR A 85 -2.23 -5.85 16.88
N VAL A 86 -2.41 -7.01 17.52
CA VAL A 86 -1.56 -8.19 17.33
C VAL A 86 -2.37 -9.29 16.66
N THR A 87 -1.84 -9.87 15.59
CA THR A 87 -2.44 -11.05 14.94
C THR A 87 -2.50 -12.23 15.90
N THR A 88 -3.70 -12.77 16.09
CA THR A 88 -3.93 -13.99 16.89
C THR A 88 -4.44 -15.14 16.02
N LEU A 89 -4.26 -16.38 16.47
CA LEU A 89 -4.86 -17.55 15.80
C LEU A 89 -6.38 -17.44 15.74
N GLU A 90 -7.01 -16.90 16.78
CA GLU A 90 -8.46 -16.63 16.81
C GLU A 90 -8.88 -15.69 15.68
N THR A 91 -8.11 -14.64 15.40
CA THR A 91 -8.39 -13.71 14.30
C THR A 91 -8.29 -14.43 12.96
N LEU A 92 -7.25 -15.25 12.77
CA LEU A 92 -7.09 -16.03 11.54
C LEU A 92 -8.24 -17.03 11.36
N ASP A 93 -8.67 -17.68 12.43
CA ASP A 93 -9.77 -18.65 12.38
C ASP A 93 -11.11 -17.95 12.13
N LYS A 94 -11.36 -16.79 12.76
CA LYS A 94 -12.56 -15.97 12.57
C LYS A 94 -12.78 -15.57 11.11
N TYR A 95 -11.71 -15.20 10.39
CA TYR A 95 -11.79 -14.80 8.98
C TYR A 95 -11.43 -15.93 8.01
N ASN A 96 -11.25 -17.15 8.53
CA ASN A 96 -10.87 -18.34 7.78
C ASN A 96 -9.60 -18.14 6.92
N CYS A 97 -8.60 -17.46 7.47
CA CYS A 97 -7.30 -17.24 6.84
C CYS A 97 -6.35 -18.39 7.15
N ASP A 98 -5.66 -18.92 6.15
CA ASP A 98 -4.72 -20.03 6.34
C ASP A 98 -3.46 -19.56 7.10
N PHE A 99 -2.96 -18.34 6.81
CA PHE A 99 -1.80 -17.74 7.47
C PHE A 99 -1.82 -16.20 7.40
N CYS A 100 -1.03 -15.55 8.25
CA CYS A 100 -0.72 -14.12 8.10
C CYS A 100 0.61 -13.86 7.40
N VAL A 101 0.74 -12.67 6.82
CA VAL A 101 1.97 -12.19 6.19
C VAL A 101 2.36 -10.84 6.79
N HIS A 102 3.59 -10.76 7.31
CA HIS A 102 4.16 -9.56 7.91
C HIS A 102 5.55 -9.27 7.36
N GLY A 103 6.07 -8.06 7.61
CA GLY A 103 7.47 -7.75 7.33
C GLY A 103 8.42 -8.50 8.27
N ASN A 104 9.70 -8.53 7.92
CA ASN A 104 10.77 -9.15 8.72
C ASN A 104 11.30 -8.24 9.85
N ASP A 105 10.48 -7.32 10.35
CA ASP A 105 10.85 -6.42 11.44
C ASP A 105 10.92 -7.21 12.77
N ILE A 106 11.88 -6.87 13.63
CA ILE A 106 11.99 -7.47 14.96
C ILE A 106 10.79 -7.01 15.79
N THR A 107 9.96 -7.96 16.22
CA THR A 107 8.71 -7.69 16.95
C THR A 107 8.74 -8.44 18.29
N LEU A 108 9.06 -7.70 19.35
CA LEU A 108 9.12 -8.22 20.72
C LEU A 108 8.00 -7.60 21.55
N ASP A 109 7.38 -8.42 22.42
CA ASP A 109 6.49 -7.96 23.48
C ASP A 109 7.27 -7.32 24.65
N ALA A 110 6.55 -6.84 25.67
CA ALA A 110 7.15 -6.18 26.82
C ALA A 110 8.11 -7.08 27.61
N GLU A 111 7.92 -8.40 27.50
CA GLU A 111 8.75 -9.43 28.12
C GLU A 111 9.95 -9.84 27.25
N GLY A 112 10.12 -9.22 26.07
CA GLY A 112 11.21 -9.49 25.13
C GLY A 112 11.01 -10.76 24.30
N LEU A 113 9.80 -11.29 24.23
CA LEU A 113 9.44 -12.48 23.45
C LEU A 113 8.79 -12.08 22.13
N ASP A 114 8.90 -12.93 21.11
CA ASP A 114 8.31 -12.66 19.80
C ASP A 114 6.79 -12.45 19.89
N THR A 115 6.31 -11.29 19.45
CA THR A 115 4.89 -10.91 19.51
C THR A 115 3.98 -11.91 18.78
N TYR A 116 4.49 -12.57 17.74
CA TYR A 116 3.77 -13.52 16.91
C TYR A 116 4.12 -14.99 17.22
N ARG A 117 4.77 -15.28 18.36
CA ARG A 117 5.21 -16.64 18.75
C ARG A 117 4.16 -17.73 18.57
N LEU A 118 2.90 -17.46 18.91
CA LEU A 118 1.81 -18.43 18.83
C LEU A 118 1.47 -18.75 17.36
N VAL A 119 1.42 -17.73 16.51
CA VAL A 119 1.13 -17.86 15.09
C VAL A 119 2.30 -18.52 14.34
N LYS A 120 3.54 -18.17 14.71
CA LYS A 120 4.77 -18.80 14.21
C LYS A 120 4.84 -20.28 14.58
N THR A 121 4.58 -20.64 15.85
CA THR A 121 4.58 -22.03 16.32
C THR A 121 3.52 -22.88 15.62
N ALA A 122 2.38 -22.29 15.26
CA ALA A 122 1.34 -22.95 14.48
C ALA A 122 1.67 -23.10 12.97
N GLY A 123 2.81 -22.58 12.50
CA GLY A 123 3.18 -22.61 11.08
C GLY A 123 2.32 -21.70 10.20
N ARG A 124 1.62 -20.72 10.79
CA ARG A 124 0.65 -19.83 10.12
C ARG A 124 1.16 -18.39 9.98
N TYR A 125 2.47 -18.21 10.01
CA TYR A 125 3.15 -16.92 9.84
C TYR A 125 4.10 -16.99 8.66
N LYS A 126 4.03 -16.02 7.75
CA LYS A 126 4.95 -15.88 6.63
C LYS A 126 5.53 -14.47 6.61
N GLU A 127 6.73 -14.36 6.06
CA GLU A 127 7.45 -13.10 5.95
C GLU A 127 7.50 -12.62 4.50
N CYS A 128 7.43 -11.31 4.30
CA CYS A 128 7.69 -10.65 3.03
C CYS A 128 8.87 -9.70 3.13
N GLU A 129 9.53 -9.43 2.00
CA GLU A 129 10.69 -8.56 1.97
C GLU A 129 10.27 -7.09 2.14
N ARG A 130 11.01 -6.38 2.99
CA ARG A 130 10.86 -4.94 3.16
C ARG A 130 11.18 -4.21 1.85
N THR A 131 10.34 -3.24 1.50
CA THR A 131 10.54 -2.47 0.27
C THR A 131 11.63 -1.41 0.46
N ALA A 132 12.71 -1.52 -0.31
CA ALA A 132 13.79 -0.54 -0.29
C ALA A 132 13.38 0.83 -0.87
N GLY A 133 13.85 1.90 -0.25
CA GLY A 133 13.71 3.28 -0.75
C GLY A 133 12.50 4.06 -0.22
N VAL A 134 11.72 3.48 0.71
CA VAL A 134 10.61 4.18 1.39
C VAL A 134 10.33 3.63 2.78
N SER A 135 10.00 4.54 3.68
CA SER A 135 9.33 4.27 4.95
C SER A 135 8.52 5.50 5.35
N THR A 136 7.55 5.38 6.24
CA THR A 136 6.84 6.55 6.79
C THR A 136 7.80 7.54 7.43
N THR A 137 8.82 7.07 8.15
CA THR A 137 9.86 7.92 8.75
C THR A 137 10.66 8.69 7.70
N ASP A 138 11.04 8.04 6.59
CA ASP A 138 11.73 8.69 5.48
C ASP A 138 10.83 9.78 4.84
N LEU A 139 9.55 9.46 4.57
CA LEU A 139 8.61 10.43 4.01
C LEU A 139 8.37 11.63 4.94
N VAL A 140 8.21 11.39 6.25
CA VAL A 140 8.11 12.47 7.26
C VAL A 140 9.39 13.30 7.28
N GLY A 141 10.56 12.66 7.20
CA GLY A 141 11.85 13.35 7.09
C GLY A 141 11.91 14.29 5.87
N ARG A 142 11.38 13.85 4.71
CA ARG A 142 11.27 14.70 3.51
C ARG A 142 10.31 15.86 3.70
N MET A 143 9.15 15.65 4.31
CA MET A 143 8.20 16.72 4.64
C MET A 143 8.84 17.78 5.53
N LEU A 144 9.58 17.35 6.55
CA LEU A 144 10.29 18.24 7.47
C LEU A 144 11.38 19.08 6.77
N LEU A 145 11.95 18.60 5.65
CA LEU A 145 12.90 19.37 4.84
C LEU A 145 12.21 20.47 4.03
N VAL A 146 11.00 20.21 3.51
CA VAL A 146 10.19 21.20 2.78
C VAL A 146 9.75 22.34 3.70
N THR A 147 9.46 22.04 4.98
CA THR A 147 8.88 23.02 5.90
C THR A 147 9.88 23.92 6.63
N LYS A 148 11.21 23.75 6.45
CA LYS A 148 12.21 24.59 7.15
C LYS A 148 12.19 26.05 6.72
N ASP A 149 11.66 26.36 5.55
CA ASP A 149 11.65 27.73 4.98
C ASP A 149 10.26 28.38 4.95
N HIS A 150 9.17 27.67 5.28
CA HIS A 150 7.80 28.21 5.14
C HIS A 150 7.37 29.20 6.22
N HIS A 151 8.05 29.26 7.38
CA HIS A 151 7.81 30.31 8.39
C HIS A 151 8.65 31.57 8.16
N HIS A 152 9.58 31.55 7.20
CA HIS A 152 10.24 32.76 6.72
C HIS A 152 9.42 33.35 5.57
N SER A 153 8.70 34.44 5.85
CA SER A 153 7.99 35.25 4.86
C SER A 153 8.94 35.87 3.83
N SER A 154 9.47 35.07 2.91
CA SER A 154 10.04 35.55 1.65
C SER A 154 9.34 34.83 0.52
N ASP A 155 8.47 35.57 -0.19
CA ASP A 155 7.87 35.19 -1.46
C ASP A 155 8.95 34.76 -2.47
N LYS A 156 9.29 33.48 -2.48
CA LYS A 156 9.99 32.86 -3.61
C LYS A 156 9.00 31.94 -4.29
N THR A 157 8.10 32.54 -5.06
CA THR A 157 7.39 31.83 -6.12
C THR A 157 8.45 31.25 -7.06
N PRO A 158 8.41 29.95 -7.39
CA PRO A 158 9.37 29.38 -8.34
C PRO A 158 9.17 30.04 -9.70
N ASP A 159 10.28 30.47 -10.30
CA ASP A 159 10.26 31.10 -11.62
C ASP A 159 9.69 30.12 -12.65
N ARG A 160 8.63 30.57 -13.34
CA ARG A 160 7.81 29.75 -14.24
C ARG A 160 8.63 29.21 -15.40
N GLU A 161 9.68 29.93 -15.79
CA GLU A 161 10.64 29.50 -16.81
C GLU A 161 11.49 28.32 -16.34
N GLN A 162 11.95 28.34 -15.08
CA GLN A 162 12.79 27.29 -14.49
C GLN A 162 12.02 25.97 -14.28
N ALA A 163 10.74 26.04 -13.92
CA ALA A 163 9.88 24.85 -13.86
C ALA A 163 9.62 24.25 -15.26
N SER A 164 9.50 25.10 -16.28
CA SER A 164 9.25 24.66 -17.66
C SER A 164 10.46 24.01 -18.33
N SER A 165 11.68 24.41 -17.97
CA SER A 165 12.91 23.83 -18.50
C SER A 165 13.20 22.44 -17.92
N ILE A 166 12.95 22.24 -16.62
CA ILE A 166 13.10 20.93 -15.94
C ILE A 166 12.19 19.86 -16.60
N SER A 167 10.98 20.25 -17.00
CA SER A 167 10.04 19.32 -17.66
C SER A 167 10.46 18.89 -19.08
N ARG A 168 11.44 19.57 -19.71
CA ARG A 168 11.80 19.37 -21.13
C ARG A 168 13.16 18.74 -21.34
N ASP A 169 13.99 18.64 -20.31
CA ASP A 169 15.36 18.16 -20.40
C ASP A 169 15.53 16.84 -19.64
N SER A 170 15.90 15.79 -20.36
CA SER A 170 16.13 14.44 -19.82
C SER A 170 17.33 14.34 -18.88
N THR A 171 18.18 15.37 -18.83
CA THR A 171 19.36 15.46 -17.95
C THR A 171 19.16 16.41 -16.77
N SER A 172 18.02 17.09 -16.70
CA SER A 172 17.72 18.05 -15.63
C SER A 172 17.40 17.31 -14.33
N HIS A 173 18.31 17.41 -13.37
CA HIS A 173 18.06 17.00 -11.99
C HIS A 173 17.33 18.13 -11.26
N SER A 174 16.13 17.86 -10.73
CA SER A 174 15.48 18.84 -9.88
C SER A 174 16.31 19.03 -8.60
N PRO A 175 16.66 20.27 -8.23
CA PRO A 175 17.38 20.55 -7.00
C PRO A 175 16.58 20.19 -5.74
N TRP A 176 15.30 19.83 -5.89
CA TRP A 176 14.35 19.55 -4.81
C TRP A 176 13.97 18.06 -4.65
N THR A 177 14.24 17.19 -5.64
CA THR A 177 13.71 15.81 -5.66
C THR A 177 14.77 14.71 -5.51
N GLY A 178 16.03 15.05 -5.24
CA GLY A 178 17.17 14.12 -5.20
C GLY A 178 17.35 13.29 -3.92
N ILE A 179 16.37 13.26 -3.02
CA ILE A 179 16.53 12.66 -1.69
C ILE A 179 16.17 11.16 -1.69
N SER A 180 15.37 10.71 -2.67
CA SER A 180 14.95 9.31 -2.73
C SER A 180 16.06 8.38 -3.21
N GLN A 181 16.34 7.33 -2.44
CA GLN A 181 17.22 6.23 -2.83
C GLN A 181 16.46 5.08 -3.52
N PHE A 182 15.22 5.34 -3.99
CA PHE A 182 14.45 4.33 -4.70
C PHE A 182 15.12 3.98 -6.04
N LEU A 183 15.38 2.69 -6.25
CA LEU A 183 15.90 2.16 -7.50
C LEU A 183 14.73 1.62 -8.36
N PRO A 184 14.25 2.38 -9.37
CA PRO A 184 13.27 1.86 -10.31
C PRO A 184 13.90 0.78 -11.17
N THR A 185 13.19 -0.33 -11.36
CA THR A 185 13.60 -1.41 -12.28
C THR A 185 12.40 -1.82 -13.12
N THR A 186 12.64 -2.30 -14.34
CA THR A 186 11.59 -2.83 -15.21
C THR A 186 10.79 -3.93 -14.51
N ARG A 187 11.43 -4.75 -13.67
CA ARG A 187 10.77 -5.79 -12.87
C ARG A 187 9.75 -5.20 -11.90
N LYS A 188 10.09 -4.12 -11.17
CA LYS A 188 9.16 -3.44 -10.26
C LYS A 188 7.96 -2.84 -11.01
N ILE A 189 8.21 -2.23 -12.17
CA ILE A 189 7.14 -1.69 -13.02
C ILE A 189 6.19 -2.81 -13.46
N ILE A 190 6.73 -3.92 -13.97
CA ILE A 190 5.92 -5.07 -14.40
C ILE A 190 5.07 -5.60 -13.23
N GLN A 191 5.67 -5.77 -12.04
CA GLN A 191 4.97 -6.24 -10.84
C GLN A 191 3.81 -5.33 -10.41
N PHE A 192 3.92 -4.02 -10.63
CA PHE A 192 2.90 -3.03 -10.28
C PHE A 192 1.93 -2.72 -11.43
N SER A 193 2.26 -3.08 -12.66
CA SER A 193 1.38 -2.91 -13.82
C SER A 193 0.35 -4.04 -13.91
N GLU A 194 -0.76 -3.83 -14.61
CA GLU A 194 -1.67 -4.92 -14.98
C GLU A 194 -1.27 -5.65 -16.27
N GLY A 195 -0.41 -5.03 -17.09
CA GLY A 195 0.02 -5.58 -18.38
C GLY A 195 -1.09 -5.76 -19.43
N LYS A 196 -2.28 -5.15 -19.24
CA LYS A 196 -3.43 -5.30 -20.13
C LYS A 196 -3.51 -4.15 -21.14
N SER A 197 -3.41 -4.44 -22.43
CA SER A 197 -3.68 -3.48 -23.50
C SER A 197 -5.18 -3.13 -23.60
N PRO A 198 -5.55 -1.91 -24.06
CA PRO A 198 -6.94 -1.56 -24.42
C PRO A 198 -7.56 -2.56 -25.39
N LYS A 199 -8.77 -3.03 -25.09
CA LYS A 199 -9.57 -3.90 -25.96
C LYS A 199 -10.48 -3.05 -26.86
N PRO A 200 -10.92 -3.56 -28.02
CA PRO A 200 -11.97 -2.90 -28.81
C PRO A 200 -13.21 -2.63 -27.95
N GLY A 201 -13.66 -1.38 -27.90
CA GLY A 201 -14.79 -0.93 -27.07
C GLY A 201 -14.39 -0.36 -25.70
N ASP A 202 -13.14 -0.53 -25.25
CA ASP A 202 -12.63 0.18 -24.08
C ASP A 202 -12.56 1.68 -24.38
N ARG A 203 -13.11 2.51 -23.48
CA ARG A 203 -12.90 3.96 -23.51
C ARG A 203 -11.61 4.29 -22.77
N ILE A 204 -10.71 4.99 -23.43
CA ILE A 204 -9.42 5.41 -22.85
C ILE A 204 -9.60 6.80 -22.25
N ILE A 205 -9.41 6.91 -20.93
CA ILE A 205 -9.46 8.18 -20.21
C ILE A 205 -8.04 8.52 -19.77
N TYR A 206 -7.56 9.70 -20.18
CA TYR A 206 -6.29 10.24 -19.73
C TYR A 206 -6.51 11.20 -18.56
N VAL A 207 -5.74 11.02 -17.50
CA VAL A 207 -5.68 11.91 -16.34
C VAL A 207 -4.22 12.30 -16.13
N SER A 208 -4.00 13.54 -15.69
CA SER A 208 -2.66 14.07 -15.45
C SER A 208 -2.66 14.91 -14.19
N GLY A 209 -1.54 14.90 -13.49
CA GLY A 209 -1.32 15.60 -12.24
C GLY A 209 0.01 15.18 -11.63
N ALA A 210 0.42 15.82 -10.53
CA ALA A 210 1.63 15.42 -9.83
C ALA A 210 1.50 14.02 -9.22
N PHE A 211 0.32 13.69 -8.68
CA PHE A 211 0.08 12.47 -7.89
C PHE A 211 1.13 12.25 -6.77
N ASP A 212 1.74 13.34 -6.29
CA ASP A 212 2.69 13.32 -5.19
C ASP A 212 1.97 12.94 -3.89
N LEU A 213 2.65 12.13 -3.06
CA LEU A 213 2.09 11.49 -1.88
C LEU A 213 0.66 10.94 -2.14
N PHE A 214 0.55 10.04 -3.12
CA PHE A 214 -0.73 9.47 -3.55
C PHE A 214 -1.64 9.11 -2.35
N HIS A 215 -2.77 9.82 -2.23
CA HIS A 215 -3.61 9.87 -1.03
C HIS A 215 -5.10 9.72 -1.37
N ILE A 216 -5.95 9.76 -0.35
CA ILE A 216 -7.39 9.49 -0.49
C ILE A 216 -8.11 10.42 -1.46
N GLY A 217 -7.73 11.71 -1.53
CA GLY A 217 -8.27 12.61 -2.55
C GLY A 217 -8.01 12.17 -4.01
N HIS A 218 -6.85 11.56 -4.30
CA HIS A 218 -6.57 10.98 -5.62
C HIS A 218 -7.41 9.72 -5.88
N VAL A 219 -7.60 8.89 -4.85
CA VAL A 219 -8.49 7.73 -4.91
C VAL A 219 -9.92 8.16 -5.25
N ASP A 220 -10.48 9.12 -4.50
CA ASP A 220 -11.83 9.65 -4.74
C ASP A 220 -12.00 10.21 -6.15
N PHE A 221 -11.00 10.92 -6.65
CA PHE A 221 -10.97 11.43 -8.01
C PHE A 221 -11.00 10.28 -9.03
N LEU A 222 -10.12 9.29 -8.89
CA LEU A 222 -10.04 8.15 -9.82
C LEU A 222 -11.28 7.25 -9.75
N GLU A 223 -11.88 7.06 -8.57
CA GLU A 223 -13.15 6.35 -8.41
C GLU A 223 -14.28 7.04 -9.18
N LYS A 224 -14.38 8.37 -9.09
CA LYS A 224 -15.37 9.15 -9.85
C LYS A 224 -15.12 9.06 -11.36
N VAL A 225 -13.85 9.08 -11.77
CA VAL A 225 -13.48 8.87 -13.19
C VAL A 225 -13.86 7.46 -13.65
N ALA A 226 -13.75 6.45 -12.77
CA ALA A 226 -14.07 5.06 -13.10
C ALA A 226 -15.58 4.83 -13.20
N ALA A 227 -16.33 5.50 -12.34
CA ALA A 227 -17.78 5.46 -12.32
C ALA A 227 -18.43 6.11 -13.55
N LEU A 228 -17.67 6.78 -14.42
CA LEU A 228 -18.14 7.22 -15.74
C LEU A 228 -18.36 6.04 -16.71
N ASP A 229 -18.92 4.91 -16.22
CA ASP A 229 -19.28 3.71 -16.98
C ASP A 229 -18.14 3.13 -17.83
N VAL A 230 -16.91 3.10 -17.28
CA VAL A 230 -15.66 2.86 -18.03
C VAL A 230 -14.63 2.03 -17.24
N ILE A 231 -13.96 1.10 -17.92
CA ILE A 231 -12.73 0.44 -17.46
C ILE A 231 -11.60 1.47 -17.46
N ILE A 232 -11.18 1.97 -16.29
CA ILE A 232 -9.96 2.79 -16.20
C ILE A 232 -8.74 1.94 -16.52
N LYS A 233 -7.94 2.41 -17.49
CA LYS A 233 -6.52 2.08 -17.62
C LYS A 233 -5.74 3.35 -17.33
N ALA A 234 -5.49 3.62 -16.06
CA ALA A 234 -4.63 4.73 -15.66
C ALA A 234 -3.20 4.38 -16.06
N ILE A 235 -2.63 5.17 -16.98
CA ILE A 235 -1.18 5.23 -17.17
C ILE A 235 -0.71 6.30 -16.19
N ILE A 236 -0.28 5.88 -15.00
CA ILE A 236 0.58 6.71 -14.17
C ILE A 236 1.99 6.52 -14.76
N PRO A 237 2.65 7.56 -15.28
CA PRO A 237 4.02 7.45 -15.77
C PRO A 237 4.99 6.99 -14.67
#